data_AF-A0A1L4AHK9-F1
#
_entry.id   AF-A0A1L4AHK9-F1
#
_cell.length_a   1.000
_cell.length_b   1.000
_cell.length_c   1.000
_cell.angle_alpha   90.00
_cell.angle_beta   90.00
_cell.angle_gamma   90.00
#
_symmetry.space_group_name_H-M   'P 1'
#
loop_
_entity.id
_entity.type
_entity.pdbx_description
1 polymer ?
#
loop_
_entity_poly.entity_id
_entity_poly.type
_entity_poly.pdbx_seq_one_letter_code
_entity_poly.pdbx_strand_id
1 'polypeptide(L)'
;MFLFLMMMIIFIMMNSKNNFFMMILLDIMMLILMLLIYMNMNNYFLCNLIFLMVFSSIMGIVLIILNSRLKSNFKSNFYKE
;
A
#
# COMPACT_ATOMS: atom_id res chain seq x y z
N MET A 1 -7.22 0.65 -22.06
CA MET A 1 -6.35 1.66 -21.40
C MET A 1 -6.22 1.42 -19.90
N PHE A 2 -7.32 1.36 -19.13
CA PHE A 2 -7.25 1.09 -17.67
C PHE A 2 -6.52 -0.21 -17.31
N LEU A 3 -6.83 -1.31 -18.00
CA LEU A 3 -6.13 -2.59 -17.82
C LEU A 3 -4.63 -2.49 -18.08
N PHE A 4 -4.21 -1.76 -19.13
CA PHE A 4 -2.80 -1.54 -19.42
C PHE A 4 -2.10 -0.77 -18.29
N LEU A 5 -2.75 0.28 -17.78
CA LEU A 5 -2.25 1.09 -16.66
C LEU A 5 -2.13 0.25 -15.37
N MET A 6 -3.09 -0.65 -15.13
CA MET A 6 -3.08 -1.62 -14.03
C MET A 6 -1.86 -2.57 -14.15
N MET A 7 -1.62 -3.13 -15.33
CA MET A 7 -0.49 -4.05 -15.57
C MET A 7 0.86 -3.36 -15.37
N MET A 8 0.99 -2.10 -15.78
CA MET A 8 2.21 -1.32 -15.57
C MET A 8 2.47 -1.06 -14.08
N ILE A 9 1.42 -0.76 -13.29
CA ILE A 9 1.57 -0.57 -11.84
C ILE A 9 1.96 -1.88 -11.15
N ILE A 10 1.36 -3.01 -11.53
CA ILE A 10 1.73 -4.33 -10.99
C ILE A 10 3.21 -4.64 -11.28
N PHE A 11 3.69 -4.33 -12.48
CA PHE A 11 5.09 -4.52 -12.85
C PHE A 11 6.03 -3.66 -11.99
N ILE A 12 5.67 -2.39 -11.75
CA ILE A 12 6.43 -1.49 -10.88
C ILE A 12 6.43 -2.02 -9.43
N MET A 13 5.29 -2.49 -8.94
CA MET A 13 5.17 -3.07 -7.60
C MET A 13 6.09 -4.27 -7.41
N MET A 14 6.10 -5.22 -8.36
CA MET A 14 6.95 -6.41 -8.29
C MET A 14 8.45 -6.09 -8.20
N ASN A 15 8.88 -4.98 -8.80
CA ASN A 15 10.29 -4.58 -8.81
C ASN A 15 10.69 -3.66 -7.63
N SER A 16 9.73 -3.18 -6.85
CA SER A 16 10.02 -2.26 -5.75
C SER A 16 10.45 -3.02 -4.48
N LYS A 17 11.66 -2.72 -4.00
CA LYS A 17 12.20 -3.31 -2.75
C LYS A 17 11.84 -2.51 -1.49
N ASN A 18 11.36 -1.28 -1.66
CA ASN A 18 11.06 -0.40 -0.54
C ASN A 18 9.58 -0.53 -0.16
N ASN A 19 9.30 -1.05 1.04
CA ASN A 19 7.95 -1.23 1.56
C ASN A 19 7.15 0.08 1.62
N PHE A 20 7.81 1.22 1.88
CA PHE A 20 7.13 2.52 1.89
C PHE A 20 6.66 2.93 0.49
N PHE A 21 7.49 2.67 -0.53
CA PHE A 21 7.13 2.94 -1.92
C PHE A 21 6.01 2.01 -2.41
N MET A 22 6.03 0.73 -2.01
CA MET A 22 4.92 -0.20 -2.25
C MET A 22 3.60 0.29 -1.65
N MET A 23 3.63 0.85 -0.44
CA MET A 23 2.44 1.38 0.21
C MET A 23 1.82 2.53 -0.60
N ILE A 24 2.64 3.48 -1.08
CA ILE A 24 2.17 4.57 -1.93
C ILE A 24 1.57 4.05 -3.24
N LEU A 25 2.21 3.06 -3.87
CA LEU A 25 1.69 2.45 -5.10
C LEU A 25 0.33 1.77 -4.88
N LEU A 26 0.14 1.10 -3.74
CA LEU A 26 -1.14 0.52 -3.37
C LEU A 26 -2.22 1.59 -3.16
N ASP A 27 -1.90 2.70 -2.51
CA ASP A 27 -2.83 3.82 -2.33
C ASP A 27 -3.25 4.43 -3.68
N ILE A 28 -2.32 4.56 -4.64
CA ILE A 28 -2.62 5.00 -6.01
C ILE A 28 -3.56 4.00 -6.72
N MET A 29 -3.35 2.68 -6.53
CA MET A 29 -4.26 1.67 -7.08
C MET A 29 -5.67 1.77 -6.50
N MET A 30 -5.79 2.03 -5.19
CA MET A 30 -7.07 2.19 -4.52
C MET A 30 -7.81 3.46 -4.99
N LEU A 31 -7.09 4.56 -5.24
CA LEU A 31 -7.67 5.77 -5.84
C LEU A 31 -8.20 5.50 -7.26
N ILE A 32 -7.46 4.74 -8.06
CA ILE A 32 -7.91 4.29 -9.39
C ILE A 32 -9.21 3.48 -9.28
N LEU A 33 -9.28 2.54 -8.36
CA LEU A 33 -10.49 1.73 -8.11
C LEU A 33 -11.67 2.59 -7.67
N MET A 34 -11.43 3.57 -6.80
CA MET A 34 -12.45 4.52 -6.36
C MET A 34 -13.02 5.32 -7.53
N LEU A 35 -12.17 5.80 -8.44
CA LEU A 35 -12.62 6.51 -9.65
C LEU A 35 -13.50 5.62 -10.54
N LEU A 36 -13.14 4.35 -10.71
CA LEU A 36 -13.96 3.41 -11.50
C LEU A 36 -15.33 3.16 -10.87
N ILE A 37 -15.41 3.13 -9.54
CA ILE A 37 -16.64 2.89 -8.80
C ILE A 37 -17.53 4.13 -8.77
N TYR A 38 -16.92 5.30 -8.67
CA TYR A 38 -17.62 6.58 -8.83
C TYR A 38 -18.35 6.63 -10.18
N MET A 39 -17.68 6.23 -11.26
CA MET A 39 -18.29 6.17 -12.59
C MET A 39 -19.46 5.18 -12.67
N ASN A 40 -19.48 4.14 -11.83
CA ASN A 40 -20.57 3.17 -11.74
C ASN A 40 -21.72 3.63 -10.81
N MET A 41 -21.73 4.89 -10.34
CA MET A 41 -22.79 5.49 -9.49
C MET A 41 -23.05 4.76 -8.15
N ASN A 42 -22.13 3.91 -7.70
CA ASN A 42 -22.26 3.15 -6.46
C ASN A 42 -21.73 3.94 -5.26
N ASN A 43 -22.40 5.04 -4.92
CA ASN A 43 -21.94 5.99 -3.90
C ASN A 43 -21.80 5.39 -2.49
N TYR A 44 -22.69 4.47 -2.09
CA TYR A 44 -22.57 3.78 -0.80
C TYR A 44 -21.28 2.95 -0.71
N PHE A 45 -20.91 2.28 -1.80
CA PHE A 45 -19.70 1.49 -1.87
C PHE A 45 -18.44 2.36 -1.83
N LEU A 46 -18.53 3.59 -2.36
CA LEU A 46 -17.43 4.56 -2.38
C LEU A 46 -17.04 5.04 -0.97
N CYS A 47 -18.01 5.33 -0.10
CA CYS A 47 -17.74 5.67 1.31
C CYS A 47 -16.99 4.53 2.03
N ASN A 48 -17.42 3.29 1.84
CA ASN A 48 -16.77 2.12 2.45
C ASN A 48 -15.33 1.95 1.98
N LEU A 49 -15.05 2.25 0.70
CA LEU A 49 -13.70 2.19 0.16
C LEU A 49 -12.77 3.26 0.73
N ILE A 50 -13.27 4.47 0.97
CA ILE A 50 -12.49 5.52 1.61
C ILE A 50 -12.11 5.09 3.03
N PHE A 51 -13.06 4.53 3.80
CA PHE A 51 -12.75 3.99 5.12
C PHE A 51 -11.69 2.89 5.06
N LEU A 52 -11.83 1.92 4.14
CA LEU A 52 -10.86 0.85 3.95
C LEU A 52 -9.47 1.38 3.61
N MET A 53 -9.36 2.40 2.75
CA MET A 53 -8.10 3.02 2.36
C MET A 53 -7.38 3.68 3.55
N VAL A 54 -8.13 4.38 4.41
CA VAL A 54 -7.56 4.96 5.64
C VAL A 54 -7.09 3.86 6.59
N PHE A 55 -7.88 2.81 6.80
CA PHE A 55 -7.45 1.71 7.67
C PHE A 55 -6.23 0.96 7.13
N SER A 56 -6.17 0.71 5.81
CA SER A 56 -5.04 0.01 5.20
C SER A 56 -3.74 0.80 5.31
N SER A 57 -3.78 2.12 5.10
CA SER A 57 -2.60 2.98 5.23
C SER A 57 -2.08 3.04 6.67
N ILE A 58 -2.98 3.16 7.66
CA ILE A 58 -2.61 3.10 9.09
C ILE A 58 -1.90 1.78 9.40
N MET A 59 -2.49 0.65 9.01
CA MET A 59 -1.89 -0.68 9.22
C MET A 59 -0.56 -0.84 8.49
N GLY A 60 -0.45 -0.33 7.27
CA GLY A 60 0.80 -0.33 6.50
C GLY A 60 1.92 0.39 7.22
N ILE A 61 1.65 1.59 7.76
CA ILE A 61 2.62 2.37 8.53
C ILE A 61 3.05 1.62 9.80
N VAL A 62 2.09 1.04 10.54
CA VAL A 62 2.39 0.25 11.74
C VAL A 62 3.33 -0.92 11.42
N LEU A 63 3.07 -1.65 10.33
CA LEU A 63 3.91 -2.75 9.89
C LEU A 63 5.31 -2.30 9.46
N ILE A 64 5.43 -1.14 8.79
CA ILE A 64 6.73 -0.57 8.42
C ILE A 64 7.54 -0.21 9.67
N ILE A 65 6.90 0.39 10.68
CA ILE A 65 7.54 0.72 11.97
C ILE A 65 7.98 -0.54 12.71
N LEU A 66 7.15 -1.58 12.74
CA LEU A 66 7.50 -2.85 13.37
C LEU A 66 8.69 -3.51 12.65
N ASN A 67 8.68 -3.54 11.31
CA ASN A 67 9.75 -4.14 10.52
C ASN A 67 11.08 -3.38 10.69
N SER A 68 11.03 -2.05 10.79
CA SER A 68 12.24 -1.25 11.04
C SER A 68 12.83 -1.52 12.42
N ARG A 69 11.99 -1.63 13.46
CA ARG A 69 12.41 -1.96 14.83
C ARG A 69 12.97 -3.38 14.98
N LEU A 70 12.36 -4.36 14.31
CA LEU A 70 12.87 -5.73 14.32
C LEU A 70 14.26 -5.80 13.66
N LYS A 71 14.44 -5.19 12.48
CA LYS A 71 15.75 -5.15 11.81
C LYS A 71 16.82 -4.42 12.61
N SER A 72 16.48 -3.33 13.30
CA SER A 72 17.44 -2.62 14.16
C SER A 72 17.85 -3.44 15.38
N ASN A 73 16.90 -4.14 16.02
CA ASN A 73 17.16 -4.93 17.23
C ASN A 73 17.95 -6.21 16.95
N PHE A 74 17.81 -6.82 15.77
CA PHE A 74 18.66 -7.97 15.39
C PHE A 74 20.11 -7.57 15.14
N LYS A 75 20.35 -6.41 14.49
CA LYS A 75 21.73 -5.94 14.25
C LYS A 75 22.48 -5.65 15.55
N SER A 76 21.84 -5.09 16.57
CA SER A 76 22.52 -4.78 17.83
C SER A 76 22.85 -6.01 18.70
N ASN A 77 22.17 -7.14 18.47
CA ASN A 77 22.43 -8.38 19.22
C ASN A 77 23.58 -9.21 18.65
N PHE A 78 23.91 -9.08 17.36
CA PHE A 78 25.04 -9.79 16.74
C PHE A 78 26.41 -9.14 17.00
N TYR A 79 26.46 -7.87 17.42
CA TYR A 79 27.70 -7.17 17.76
C TYR A 79 28.00 -7.17 19.27
N LYS A 80 27.31 -8.00 20.05
CA LYS A 80 27.55 -8.16 21.51
C LYS A 80 28.30 -9.45 21.86
N GLU A 81 28.80 -10.18 20.86
CA GLU A 81 29.83 -11.22 21.00
C GLU A 81 31.12 -10.74 20.33
#